data_AF-A0AAV3A0G6-F1
#
_entry.id   AF-A0AAV3A0G6-F1
#
_cell.length_a   1.000
_cell.length_b   1.000
_cell.length_c   1.000
_cell.angle_alpha   90.00
_cell.angle_beta   90.00
_cell.angle_gamma   90.00
#
_symmetry.space_group_name_H-M   'P 1'
#
loop_
_entity.id
_entity.type
_entity.pdbx_description
1 polymer ?
#
loop_
_entity_poly.entity_id
_entity_poly.type
_entity_poly.pdbx_seq_one_letter_code
_entity_poly.pdbx_strand_id
1 'polypeptide(L)'
;MDDPEYGRFVDWDKMENGGQELSPKVLNCNDLQELKQLSRQGYWAKNHSLRAKVYKKLIKDIPCRTVTPDASVYRDIVGKIVGKRNTSTLPLPEFVDDRQVPSYCLNSEGIGAVRKIIMCISNQFPDISFCPALPSIVALLLHYSQDEAECFESVSRILACNDPNRRLVDQTFLAFESSCMTFGDLAGKYCQGPHKLMVAVSEDVMEVYSDWQRWLFGDLPFNYVTRVFDVFLVEGYKVLFRIALALLKFFHKVRGGQPMESNNVKGDIQTFIKDINKSVTPEKLLEKAFAIRLFSRKEIQLLQIANEKALMQKGITVKQKRLQSPVRQNVHLAVHAENFTSEIVSVKEMRDIWSWIPERFALCQPLLLFTNREHGNSLSRFYLHCEGHEPTLLLIKTSNQEVCGAYLSTDWSERRKGGNKLSFFGTGECFVFRLQPEVERYEWVIIKHPELGRVGASADKESNSSQDTADGTDPSDRLSPFLATRHFNLPSKTASMFMAGSSECIIIGGGDGQALYLDSDLNYGRTSHCNTFNNQPLCSETFQVSILEVWGFKDNLQNEEKPSALP
;
A
#
# COMPACT_ATOMS: atom_id res chain seq x y z
N MET A 1 -18.64 27.66 26.58
CA MET A 1 -18.55 28.21 25.21
C MET A 1 -19.33 27.20 24.39
N ASP A 2 -20.64 27.24 24.52
CA ASP A 2 -21.48 26.09 24.20
C ASP A 2 -22.14 26.40 22.87
N ASP A 3 -21.75 25.69 21.81
CA ASP A 3 -22.46 25.73 20.54
C ASP A 3 -23.69 24.82 20.66
N PRO A 4 -24.90 25.37 20.82
CA PRO A 4 -26.08 24.56 21.09
C PRO A 4 -26.49 23.71 19.87
N GLU A 5 -25.99 24.03 18.67
CA GLU A 5 -26.39 23.35 17.43
C GLU A 5 -25.63 22.03 17.23
N TYR A 6 -24.34 21.97 17.60
CA TYR A 6 -23.47 20.79 17.34
C TYR A 6 -22.80 20.23 18.61
N GLY A 7 -23.18 20.68 19.81
CA GLY A 7 -22.51 20.32 21.06
C GLY A 7 -23.10 19.15 21.86
N ARG A 8 -24.23 18.59 21.42
CA ARG A 8 -25.01 17.62 22.23
C ARG A 8 -24.20 16.40 22.70
N PHE A 9 -23.38 15.84 21.83
CA PHE A 9 -22.62 14.61 22.11
C PHE A 9 -21.19 14.86 22.59
N VAL A 10 -20.79 16.13 22.70
CA VAL A 10 -19.42 16.55 23.00
C VAL A 10 -19.25 16.81 24.49
N ASP A 11 -18.17 16.29 25.05
CA ASP A 11 -17.62 16.63 26.35
C ASP A 11 -16.63 17.80 26.16
N TRP A 12 -17.14 19.02 26.35
CA TRP A 12 -16.38 20.25 26.09
C TRP A 12 -15.16 20.42 27.01
N ASP A 13 -15.16 19.78 28.19
CA ASP A 13 -14.02 19.82 29.11
C ASP A 13 -12.81 19.06 28.54
N LYS A 14 -13.04 18.08 27.66
CA LYS A 14 -11.98 17.33 26.98
C LYS A 14 -11.51 17.99 25.68
N MET A 15 -12.20 19.02 25.21
CA MET A 15 -11.88 19.65 23.93
C MET A 15 -10.91 20.81 24.16
N GLU A 16 -9.62 20.61 23.88
CA GLU A 16 -8.61 21.67 24.02
C GLU A 16 -8.93 22.88 23.11
N ASN A 17 -8.98 24.08 23.72
CA ASN A 17 -9.13 25.40 23.08
C ASN A 17 -10.45 25.66 22.34
N GLY A 18 -11.53 25.86 23.10
CA GLY A 18 -12.56 26.84 22.73
C GLY A 18 -11.98 28.25 22.77
N GLY A 19 -11.39 28.72 21.67
CA GLY A 19 -10.64 29.99 21.67
C GLY A 19 -10.52 30.68 20.32
N GLN A 20 -11.35 31.73 20.17
CA GLN A 20 -11.42 32.79 19.14
C GLN A 20 -12.08 32.45 17.79
N GLU A 21 -13.32 32.97 17.65
CA GLU A 21 -14.12 33.14 16.43
C GLU A 21 -13.49 34.13 15.42
N LEU A 22 -12.22 33.95 15.04
CA LEU A 22 -11.59 34.81 14.02
C LEU A 22 -11.86 34.35 12.58
N SER A 23 -12.43 33.15 12.39
CA SER A 23 -12.79 32.62 11.07
C SER A 23 -14.24 32.96 10.71
N PRO A 24 -14.54 33.33 9.46
CA PRO A 24 -15.90 33.66 9.03
C PRO A 24 -16.88 32.50 9.25
N LYS A 25 -18.14 32.83 9.54
CA LYS A 25 -19.19 31.85 9.90
C LYS A 25 -19.63 30.95 8.74
N VAL A 26 -19.18 31.24 7.51
CA VAL A 26 -19.57 30.55 6.27
C VAL A 26 -18.36 30.38 5.37
N LEU A 27 -18.22 29.21 4.77
CA LEU A 27 -17.23 28.93 3.72
C LEU A 27 -17.84 29.19 2.34
N ASN A 28 -17.55 30.36 1.76
CA ASN A 28 -17.95 30.72 0.39
C ASN A 28 -16.92 30.26 -0.65
N CYS A 29 -16.57 28.97 -0.64
CA CYS A 29 -15.64 28.38 -1.60
C CYS A 29 -16.27 27.13 -2.24
N ASN A 30 -16.25 27.09 -3.57
CA ASN A 30 -16.68 25.94 -4.38
C ASN A 30 -15.54 25.39 -5.26
N ASP A 31 -14.38 26.07 -5.31
CA ASP A 31 -13.23 25.61 -6.07
C ASP A 31 -12.45 24.53 -5.29
N LEU A 32 -12.16 23.41 -5.95
CA LEU A 32 -11.50 22.27 -5.32
C LEU A 32 -10.03 22.55 -4.96
N GLN A 33 -9.33 23.41 -5.70
CA GLN A 33 -7.93 23.74 -5.38
C GLN A 33 -7.86 24.64 -4.15
N GLU A 34 -8.74 25.63 -4.07
CA GLU A 34 -8.88 26.49 -2.90
C GLU A 34 -9.30 25.70 -1.66
N LEU A 35 -10.28 24.78 -1.76
CA LEU A 35 -10.67 23.90 -0.65
C LEU A 35 -9.50 23.05 -0.14
N LYS A 36 -8.63 22.57 -1.02
CA LYS A 36 -7.40 21.85 -0.62
C LYS A 36 -6.45 22.76 0.12
N GLN A 37 -6.24 23.98 -0.35
CA GLN A 37 -5.37 24.93 0.34
C GLN A 37 -5.89 25.26 1.74
N LEU A 38 -7.18 25.58 1.86
CA LEU A 38 -7.82 25.94 3.12
C LEU A 38 -7.83 24.79 4.14
N SER A 39 -8.15 23.56 3.70
CA SER A 39 -8.12 22.37 4.56
C SER A 39 -6.72 22.07 5.10
N ARG A 40 -5.69 22.20 4.26
CA ARG A 40 -4.29 22.00 4.65
C ARG A 40 -3.79 23.06 5.63
N GLN A 41 -4.18 24.32 5.44
CA GLN A 41 -3.83 25.43 6.33
C GLN A 41 -4.62 25.40 7.66
N GLY A 42 -5.67 24.60 7.74
CA GLY A 42 -6.49 24.51 8.95
C GLY A 42 -7.42 25.71 9.11
N TYR A 43 -7.95 26.24 8.01
CA TYR A 43 -8.78 27.43 8.00
C TYR A 43 -9.98 27.36 8.96
N TRP A 44 -10.65 26.21 9.02
CA TRP A 44 -11.76 25.96 9.94
C TRP A 44 -11.34 25.18 11.20
N ALA A 45 -10.04 25.07 11.48
CA ALA A 45 -9.55 24.14 12.49
C ALA A 45 -9.98 24.53 13.92
N LYS A 46 -10.13 25.83 14.17
CA LYS A 46 -10.45 26.42 15.46
C LYS A 46 -11.93 26.76 15.64
N ASN A 47 -12.76 26.55 14.62
CA ASN A 47 -14.17 26.90 14.65
C ASN A 47 -15.03 25.64 14.47
N HIS A 48 -15.63 25.21 15.58
CA HIS A 48 -16.42 23.99 15.66
C HIS A 48 -17.62 24.00 14.70
N SER A 49 -18.44 25.05 14.77
CA SER A 49 -19.64 25.20 13.94
C SER A 49 -19.31 25.32 12.46
N LEU A 50 -18.24 26.04 12.11
CA LEU A 50 -17.77 26.14 10.73
C LEU A 50 -17.32 24.77 10.22
N ARG A 51 -16.55 24.02 11.00
CA ARG A 51 -16.12 22.67 10.63
C ARG A 51 -17.31 21.74 10.40
N ALA A 52 -18.32 21.77 11.28
CA ALA A 52 -19.55 21.00 11.11
C ALA A 52 -20.26 21.32 9.78
N LYS A 53 -20.44 22.61 9.48
CA LYS A 53 -21.02 23.07 8.21
C LYS A 53 -20.21 22.64 6.99
N VAL A 54 -18.88 22.68 7.08
CA VAL A 54 -17.98 22.23 6.02
C VAL A 54 -18.08 20.73 5.81
N TYR A 55 -18.12 19.92 6.88
CA TYR A 55 -18.25 18.47 6.78
C TYR A 55 -19.56 18.09 6.12
N LYS A 56 -20.67 18.69 6.57
CA LYS A 56 -21.99 18.50 5.96
C LYS A 56 -21.98 18.82 4.46
N LYS A 57 -21.39 19.95 4.06
CA LYS A 57 -21.26 20.34 2.65
C LYS A 57 -20.45 19.31 1.85
N LEU A 58 -19.23 18.99 2.30
CA LEU A 58 -18.32 18.08 1.60
C LEU A 58 -18.87 16.66 1.45
N ILE A 59 -19.57 16.16 2.47
CA ILE A 59 -20.15 14.82 2.50
C ILE A 59 -21.43 14.75 1.65
N LYS A 60 -22.24 15.81 1.65
CA LYS A 60 -23.42 15.93 0.77
C LYS A 60 -23.04 15.87 -0.71
N ASP A 61 -21.86 16.34 -1.08
CA ASP A 61 -21.36 16.34 -2.46
C ASP A 61 -20.69 15.00 -2.88
N ILE A 62 -20.61 14.00 -1.99
CA ILE A 62 -20.06 12.68 -2.33
C ILE A 62 -21.00 11.96 -3.33
N PRO A 63 -20.50 11.49 -4.50
CA PRO A 63 -21.30 10.68 -5.40
C PRO A 63 -21.59 9.32 -4.77
N CYS A 64 -22.87 8.96 -4.67
CA CYS A 64 -23.31 7.73 -4.00
C CYS A 64 -24.11 6.85 -4.97
N ARG A 65 -24.23 5.56 -4.64
CA ARG A 65 -25.17 4.65 -5.33
C ARG A 65 -26.62 5.15 -5.20
N THR A 66 -27.47 4.82 -6.17
CA THR A 66 -28.85 5.32 -6.29
C THR A 66 -29.68 5.15 -5.02
N VAL A 67 -29.53 4.01 -4.32
CA VAL A 67 -30.22 3.74 -3.06
C VAL A 67 -29.22 3.88 -1.92
N THR A 68 -29.17 5.08 -1.34
CA THR A 68 -28.33 5.40 -0.17
C THR A 68 -29.22 5.82 0.99
N PRO A 69 -29.18 5.12 2.14
CA PRO A 69 -29.95 5.49 3.32
C PRO A 69 -29.64 6.92 3.79
N ASP A 70 -30.67 7.64 4.23
CA ASP A 70 -30.57 9.01 4.71
C ASP A 70 -31.04 9.16 6.17
N ALA A 71 -31.12 10.38 6.67
CA ALA A 71 -31.57 10.67 8.03
C ALA A 71 -33.01 10.21 8.31
N SER A 72 -33.89 10.17 7.30
CA SER A 72 -35.26 9.67 7.48
C SER A 72 -35.27 8.17 7.74
N VAL A 73 -34.48 7.42 6.98
CA VAL A 73 -34.32 5.97 7.17
C VAL A 73 -33.84 5.65 8.58
N TYR A 74 -32.86 6.40 9.12
CA TYR A 74 -32.40 6.21 10.50
C TYR A 74 -33.54 6.33 11.52
N ARG A 75 -34.34 7.40 11.41
CA ARG A 75 -35.45 7.68 12.33
C ARG A 75 -36.48 6.55 12.32
N ASP A 76 -36.71 5.92 11.17
CA ASP A 76 -37.67 4.83 11.02
C ASP A 76 -37.19 3.48 11.58
N ILE A 77 -35.87 3.23 11.53
CA ILE A 77 -35.30 1.92 11.89
C ILE A 77 -34.71 1.86 13.29
N VAL A 78 -34.21 2.97 13.84
CA VAL A 78 -33.43 2.95 15.11
C VAL A 78 -34.23 2.36 16.26
N GLY A 79 -35.51 2.73 16.40
CA GLY A 79 -36.38 2.20 17.47
C GLY A 79 -36.62 0.70 17.34
N LYS A 80 -36.76 0.19 16.11
CA LYS A 80 -36.97 -1.24 15.81
C LYS A 80 -35.70 -2.05 16.03
N ILE A 81 -34.56 -1.53 15.59
CA ILE A 81 -33.27 -2.21 15.69
C ILE A 81 -32.79 -2.19 17.13
N VAL A 82 -32.69 -1.03 17.77
CA VAL A 82 -32.08 -0.90 19.11
C VAL A 82 -33.05 -1.40 20.20
N GLY A 83 -34.35 -1.11 20.06
CA GLY A 83 -35.35 -1.43 21.06
C GLY A 83 -35.09 -0.73 22.40
N LYS A 84 -35.41 -1.39 23.52
CA LYS A 84 -35.22 -0.88 24.89
C LYS A 84 -33.83 -1.19 25.48
N ARG A 85 -32.85 -1.58 24.67
CA ARG A 85 -31.52 -1.99 25.13
C ARG A 85 -30.74 -0.79 25.68
N ASN A 86 -29.90 -1.05 26.69
CA ASN A 86 -29.02 -0.02 27.23
C ASN A 86 -27.93 0.32 26.20
N THR A 87 -27.90 1.59 25.79
CA THR A 87 -27.05 2.09 24.70
C THR A 87 -25.56 2.03 25.02
N SER A 88 -25.17 2.18 26.29
CA SER A 88 -23.76 2.12 26.72
C SER A 88 -23.15 0.73 26.60
N THR A 89 -23.98 -0.32 26.60
CA THR A 89 -23.57 -1.74 26.56
C THR A 89 -23.91 -2.44 25.25
N LEU A 90 -24.38 -1.71 24.23
CA LEU A 90 -24.72 -2.31 22.94
C LEU A 90 -23.48 -2.98 22.31
N PRO A 91 -23.57 -4.25 21.92
CA PRO A 91 -22.47 -4.92 21.23
C PRO A 91 -22.24 -4.26 19.87
N LEU A 92 -20.98 -4.23 19.44
CA LEU A 92 -20.64 -3.80 18.09
C LEU A 92 -20.71 -5.00 17.13
N PRO A 93 -21.06 -4.78 15.85
CA PRO A 93 -21.06 -5.84 14.83
C PRO A 93 -19.68 -6.46 14.62
N GLU A 94 -19.63 -7.74 14.22
CA GLU A 94 -18.36 -8.46 14.05
C GLU A 94 -17.42 -7.83 13.01
N PHE A 95 -17.95 -7.15 11.99
CA PHE A 95 -17.14 -6.53 10.95
C PHE A 95 -16.22 -5.42 11.48
N VAL A 96 -16.43 -4.89 12.70
CA VAL A 96 -15.52 -3.88 13.27
C VAL A 96 -14.27 -4.48 13.91
N ASP A 97 -14.09 -5.80 13.88
CA ASP A 97 -12.86 -6.48 14.33
C ASP A 97 -12.48 -6.17 15.79
N ASP A 98 -13.46 -6.30 16.70
CA ASP A 98 -13.30 -6.03 18.14
C ASP A 98 -12.82 -4.60 18.49
N ARG A 99 -12.81 -3.68 17.51
CA ARG A 99 -12.45 -2.27 17.72
C ARG A 99 -13.51 -1.60 18.58
N GLN A 100 -13.06 -1.03 19.69
CA GLN A 100 -13.90 -0.25 20.59
C GLN A 100 -14.23 1.12 20.00
N VAL A 101 -15.32 1.72 20.47
CA VAL A 101 -15.63 3.13 20.17
C VAL A 101 -14.56 4.02 20.82
N PRO A 102 -13.77 4.79 20.05
CA PRO A 102 -12.83 5.73 20.64
C PRO A 102 -13.61 6.83 21.36
N SER A 103 -13.17 7.19 22.57
CA SER A 103 -13.85 8.23 23.33
C SER A 103 -13.65 9.60 22.72
N TYR A 104 -12.44 9.90 22.26
CA TYR A 104 -12.03 11.26 21.89
C TYR A 104 -12.56 12.29 22.91
N CYS A 105 -13.42 13.21 22.48
CA CYS A 105 -14.11 14.19 23.30
C CYS A 105 -15.63 13.92 23.33
N LEU A 106 -16.11 12.69 23.15
CA LEU A 106 -17.52 12.34 23.31
C LEU A 106 -17.89 12.19 24.79
N ASN A 107 -19.09 12.64 25.14
CA ASN A 107 -19.73 12.33 26.41
C ASN A 107 -20.37 10.91 26.38
N SER A 108 -20.91 10.45 27.51
CA SER A 108 -21.51 9.11 27.61
C SER A 108 -22.70 8.90 26.66
N GLU A 109 -23.50 9.93 26.40
CA GLU A 109 -24.58 9.92 25.41
C GLU A 109 -24.00 9.71 24.00
N GLY A 110 -22.94 10.43 23.65
CA GLY A 110 -22.24 10.31 22.38
C GLY A 110 -21.69 8.90 22.14
N ILE A 111 -21.08 8.27 23.14
CA ILE A 111 -20.61 6.87 23.03
C ILE A 111 -21.78 5.91 22.75
N GLY A 112 -22.91 6.09 23.43
CA GLY A 112 -24.12 5.31 23.20
C GLY A 112 -24.71 5.55 21.80
N ALA A 113 -24.70 6.79 21.32
CA ALA A 113 -25.14 7.16 19.98
C ALA A 113 -24.30 6.52 18.87
N VAL A 114 -22.96 6.50 19.00
CA VAL A 114 -22.08 5.80 18.04
C VAL A 114 -22.45 4.33 17.92
N ARG A 115 -22.65 3.63 19.05
CA ARG A 115 -23.06 2.21 19.05
C ARG A 115 -24.40 2.00 18.33
N LYS A 116 -25.39 2.86 18.58
CA LYS A 116 -26.70 2.81 17.90
C LYS A 116 -26.56 3.00 16.39
N ILE A 117 -25.79 4.01 15.96
CA ILE A 117 -25.56 4.31 14.54
C ILE A 117 -24.90 3.12 13.85
N ILE A 118 -23.85 2.53 14.43
CA ILE A 118 -23.16 1.37 13.85
C ILE A 118 -24.09 0.16 13.74
N MET A 119 -24.96 -0.08 14.72
CA MET A 119 -25.97 -1.14 14.64
C MET A 119 -26.98 -0.91 13.50
N CYS A 120 -27.42 0.33 13.30
CA CYS A 120 -28.27 0.68 12.16
C CYS A 120 -27.53 0.51 10.82
N ILE A 121 -26.25 0.90 10.75
CA ILE A 121 -25.41 0.71 9.56
C ILE A 121 -25.28 -0.79 9.24
N SER A 122 -25.03 -1.64 10.24
CA SER A 122 -24.96 -3.10 10.04
C SER A 122 -26.23 -3.68 9.41
N ASN A 123 -27.39 -3.09 9.69
CA ASN A 123 -28.66 -3.52 9.11
C ASN A 123 -28.85 -3.00 7.68
N GLN A 124 -28.38 -1.79 7.38
CA GLN A 124 -28.59 -1.11 6.10
C GLN A 124 -27.48 -1.40 5.06
N PHE A 125 -26.34 -1.91 5.51
CA PHE A 125 -25.18 -2.25 4.68
C PHE A 125 -24.74 -3.71 4.94
N PRO A 126 -25.56 -4.71 4.56
CA PRO A 126 -25.24 -6.12 4.79
C PRO A 126 -23.99 -6.61 4.04
N ASP A 127 -23.56 -5.88 3.00
CA ASP A 127 -22.38 -6.22 2.19
C ASP A 127 -21.05 -5.91 2.92
N ILE A 128 -21.08 -5.14 4.01
CA ILE A 128 -19.89 -4.84 4.81
C ILE A 128 -19.49 -6.09 5.58
N SER A 129 -18.33 -6.65 5.22
CA SER A 129 -17.78 -7.84 5.86
C SER A 129 -16.61 -7.52 6.80
N PHE A 130 -15.93 -6.39 6.61
CA PHE A 130 -14.81 -5.96 7.46
C PHE A 130 -14.55 -4.46 7.33
N CYS A 131 -14.66 -3.71 8.43
CA CYS A 131 -14.49 -2.26 8.46
C CYS A 131 -14.06 -1.78 9.87
N PRO A 132 -12.80 -2.05 10.28
CA PRO A 132 -12.29 -1.72 11.61
C PRO A 132 -12.20 -0.21 11.88
N ALA A 133 -12.15 0.62 10.83
CA ALA A 133 -12.10 2.08 10.95
C ALA A 133 -13.49 2.70 11.25
N LEU A 134 -14.59 1.96 11.05
CA LEU A 134 -15.94 2.52 11.16
C LEU A 134 -16.24 3.16 12.52
N PRO A 135 -15.91 2.53 13.67
CA PRO A 135 -16.20 3.14 14.97
C PRO A 135 -15.59 4.53 15.14
N SER A 136 -14.35 4.72 14.66
CA SER A 136 -13.67 6.01 14.70
C SER A 136 -14.30 7.03 13.77
N ILE A 137 -14.65 6.64 12.54
CA ILE A 137 -15.27 7.54 11.56
C ILE A 137 -16.63 8.04 12.07
N VAL A 138 -17.47 7.13 12.60
CA VAL A 138 -18.77 7.48 13.18
C VAL A 138 -18.57 8.41 14.39
N ALA A 139 -17.63 8.09 15.29
CA ALA A 139 -17.34 8.94 16.44
C ALA A 139 -16.88 10.35 16.02
N LEU A 140 -15.97 10.47 15.04
CA LEU A 140 -15.50 11.77 14.54
C LEU A 140 -16.63 12.60 13.94
N LEU A 141 -17.49 12.00 13.11
CA LEU A 141 -18.62 12.69 12.51
C LEU A 141 -19.65 13.14 13.56
N LEU A 142 -19.87 12.33 14.60
CA LEU A 142 -20.83 12.63 15.65
C LEU A 142 -20.44 13.88 16.46
N HIS A 143 -19.14 14.20 16.60
CA HIS A 143 -18.72 15.47 17.21
C HIS A 143 -19.27 16.70 16.46
N TYR A 144 -19.52 16.56 15.16
CA TYR A 144 -19.90 17.65 14.27
C TYR A 144 -21.29 17.46 13.66
N SER A 145 -22.13 16.61 14.25
CA SER A 145 -23.49 16.34 13.80
C SER A 145 -24.50 16.94 14.79
N GLN A 146 -25.61 17.46 14.28
CA GLN A 146 -26.68 18.01 15.12
C GLN A 146 -27.39 16.92 15.92
N ASP A 147 -27.61 15.76 15.28
CA ASP A 147 -28.24 14.59 15.87
C ASP A 147 -27.68 13.28 15.30
N GLU A 148 -28.20 12.15 15.80
CA GLU A 148 -27.80 10.82 15.35
C GLU A 148 -28.16 10.54 13.89
N ALA A 149 -29.26 11.13 13.40
CA ALA A 149 -29.78 10.88 12.07
C ALA A 149 -28.91 11.56 11.00
N GLU A 150 -28.46 12.80 11.25
CA GLU A 150 -27.49 13.49 10.41
C GLU A 150 -26.13 12.76 10.38
N CYS A 151 -25.69 12.26 11.53
CA CYS A 151 -24.46 11.47 11.60
C CYS A 151 -24.60 10.18 10.77
N PHE A 152 -25.71 9.46 10.93
CA PHE A 152 -26.02 8.25 10.16
C PHE A 152 -26.05 8.51 8.66
N GLU A 153 -26.69 9.58 8.20
CA GLU A 153 -26.70 9.97 6.79
C GLU A 153 -25.28 10.23 6.29
N SER A 154 -24.49 10.99 7.04
CA SER A 154 -23.11 11.32 6.67
C SER A 154 -22.24 10.06 6.52
N VAL A 155 -22.35 9.12 7.46
CA VAL A 155 -21.67 7.83 7.42
C VAL A 155 -22.15 6.99 6.23
N SER A 156 -23.46 6.95 5.99
CA SER A 156 -24.07 6.21 4.89
C SER A 156 -23.55 6.69 3.54
N ARG A 157 -23.39 8.00 3.34
CA ARG A 157 -22.81 8.58 2.12
C ARG A 157 -21.34 8.23 1.93
N ILE A 158 -20.55 8.22 2.99
CA ILE A 158 -19.14 7.80 2.94
C ILE A 158 -19.03 6.33 2.53
N LEU A 159 -19.87 5.46 3.08
CA LEU A 159 -19.90 4.02 2.76
C LEU A 159 -20.46 3.75 1.35
N ALA A 160 -21.47 4.52 0.93
CA ALA A 160 -22.15 4.36 -0.35
C ALA A 160 -21.42 5.02 -1.54
N CYS A 161 -20.26 5.62 -1.31
CA CYS A 161 -19.46 6.26 -2.35
C CYS A 161 -19.13 5.28 -3.48
N ASN A 162 -19.51 5.61 -4.71
CA ASN A 162 -19.34 4.75 -5.89
C ASN A 162 -18.36 5.32 -6.93
N ASP A 163 -17.64 6.40 -6.60
CA ASP A 163 -16.59 6.94 -7.46
C ASP A 163 -15.34 6.04 -7.41
N PRO A 164 -14.96 5.38 -8.52
CA PRO A 164 -13.79 4.49 -8.56
C PRO A 164 -12.47 5.22 -8.29
N ASN A 165 -12.42 6.54 -8.47
CA ASN A 165 -11.24 7.36 -8.19
C ASN A 165 -11.22 7.92 -6.76
N ARG A 166 -12.27 7.67 -5.98
CA ARG A 166 -12.47 8.17 -4.62
C ARG A 166 -12.99 7.05 -3.71
N ARG A 167 -12.17 6.01 -3.53
CA ARG A 167 -12.27 5.11 -2.36
C ARG A 167 -12.17 5.97 -1.10
N LEU A 168 -12.98 5.67 -0.08
CA LEU A 168 -13.01 6.42 1.20
C LEU A 168 -12.75 5.52 2.41
N VAL A 169 -13.33 4.32 2.44
CA VAL A 169 -13.22 3.37 3.55
C VAL A 169 -13.21 1.95 2.99
N ASP A 170 -12.34 1.08 3.52
CA ASP A 170 -12.35 -0.35 3.19
C ASP A 170 -13.51 -1.05 3.90
N GLN A 171 -14.29 -1.83 3.16
CA GLN A 171 -15.53 -2.47 3.65
C GLN A 171 -15.48 -4.01 3.61
N THR A 172 -14.38 -4.57 3.10
CA THR A 172 -14.14 -6.01 3.02
C THR A 172 -12.75 -6.36 3.55
N PHE A 173 -12.59 -7.61 3.99
CA PHE A 173 -11.31 -8.06 4.56
C PHE A 173 -10.21 -7.99 3.51
N LEU A 174 -10.49 -8.44 2.28
CA LEU A 174 -9.58 -8.34 1.15
C LEU A 174 -9.15 -6.90 0.85
N ALA A 175 -10.09 -5.94 0.85
CA ALA A 175 -9.79 -4.54 0.60
C ALA A 175 -8.89 -3.94 1.70
N PHE A 176 -9.14 -4.31 2.96
CA PHE A 176 -8.34 -3.90 4.10
C PHE A 176 -6.93 -4.47 4.04
N GLU A 177 -6.77 -5.78 3.85
CA GLU A 177 -5.47 -6.45 3.77
C GLU A 177 -4.63 -5.93 2.59
N SER A 178 -5.28 -5.74 1.43
CA SER A 178 -4.64 -5.08 0.28
C SER A 178 -4.16 -3.67 0.64
N SER A 179 -4.94 -2.88 1.38
CA SER A 179 -4.52 -1.56 1.84
C SER A 179 -3.29 -1.61 2.75
N CYS A 180 -3.18 -2.63 3.61
CA CYS A 180 -2.03 -2.83 4.48
C CYS A 180 -0.77 -3.16 3.66
N MET A 181 -0.90 -4.04 2.66
CA MET A 181 0.21 -4.37 1.75
C MET A 181 0.63 -3.15 0.92
N THR A 182 -0.33 -2.40 0.40
CA THR A 182 -0.06 -1.14 -0.32
C THR A 182 0.64 -0.13 0.58
N PHE A 183 0.29 -0.05 1.87
CA PHE A 183 1.03 0.80 2.80
C PHE A 183 2.49 0.35 2.95
N GLY A 184 2.74 -0.96 3.04
CA GLY A 184 4.09 -1.54 3.05
C GLY A 184 4.91 -1.16 1.82
N ASP A 185 4.35 -1.37 0.62
CA ASP A 185 4.99 -0.99 -0.65
C ASP A 185 5.36 0.50 -0.68
N LEU A 186 4.43 1.36 -0.25
CA LEU A 186 4.65 2.81 -0.18
C LEU A 186 5.67 3.18 0.91
N ALA A 187 5.73 2.47 2.02
CA ALA A 187 6.73 2.67 3.06
C ALA A 187 8.13 2.33 2.54
N GLY A 188 8.29 1.19 1.85
CA GLY A 188 9.53 0.79 1.19
C GLY A 188 10.00 1.82 0.15
N LYS A 189 9.08 2.43 -0.59
CA LYS A 189 9.42 3.46 -1.59
C LYS A 189 9.74 4.83 -0.97
N TYR A 190 8.85 5.37 -0.14
CA TYR A 190 8.92 6.77 0.30
C TYR A 190 9.60 6.97 1.66
N CYS A 191 9.82 5.89 2.42
CA CYS A 191 10.38 5.86 3.77
C CYS A 191 11.44 4.76 3.93
N GLN A 192 12.36 4.62 2.97
CA GLN A 192 13.37 3.54 2.95
C GLN A 192 14.10 3.34 4.29
N GLY A 193 14.57 4.42 4.94
CA GLY A 193 15.25 4.32 6.25
C GLY A 193 14.35 3.72 7.34
N PRO A 194 13.18 4.31 7.64
CA PRO A 194 12.20 3.73 8.55
C PRO A 194 11.81 2.28 8.18
N HIS A 195 11.55 1.98 6.90
CA HIS A 195 11.14 0.64 6.46
C HIS A 195 12.24 -0.41 6.69
N LYS A 196 13.49 -0.11 6.31
CA LYS A 196 14.65 -0.97 6.60
C LYS A 196 14.79 -1.27 8.09
N LEU A 197 14.57 -0.28 8.94
CA LEU A 197 14.56 -0.50 10.39
C LEU A 197 13.44 -1.46 10.82
N MET A 198 12.22 -1.29 10.30
CA MET A 198 11.09 -2.18 10.63
C MET A 198 11.36 -3.62 10.18
N VAL A 199 11.91 -3.82 8.98
CA VAL A 199 12.29 -5.13 8.46
C VAL A 199 13.41 -5.77 9.28
N ALA A 200 14.33 -4.97 9.83
CA ALA A 200 15.43 -5.48 10.64
C ALA A 200 15.00 -5.93 12.05
N VAL A 201 13.95 -5.33 12.60
CA VAL A 201 13.56 -5.48 14.02
C VAL A 201 12.26 -6.25 14.24
N SER A 202 11.40 -6.32 13.21
CA SER A 202 10.15 -7.09 13.27
C SER A 202 10.34 -8.43 12.57
N GLU A 203 9.84 -9.51 13.16
CA GLU A 203 9.74 -10.78 12.44
C GLU A 203 8.71 -10.73 11.32
N ASP A 204 7.63 -9.96 11.52
CA ASP A 204 6.54 -9.75 10.58
C ASP A 204 6.27 -8.24 10.47
N VAL A 205 6.70 -7.60 9.38
CA VAL A 205 6.45 -6.17 9.17
C VAL A 205 4.98 -5.89 8.85
N MET A 206 4.27 -6.86 8.30
CA MET A 206 2.86 -6.74 7.96
C MET A 206 2.00 -6.67 9.21
N GLU A 207 2.38 -7.38 10.28
CA GLU A 207 1.76 -7.19 11.59
C GLU A 207 1.87 -5.72 12.07
N VAL A 208 3.01 -5.07 11.84
CA VAL A 208 3.21 -3.66 12.23
C VAL A 208 2.35 -2.75 11.35
N TYR A 209 2.41 -2.96 10.03
CA TYR A 209 1.70 -2.14 9.05
C TYR A 209 0.19 -2.36 9.03
N SER A 210 -0.32 -3.48 9.56
CA SER A 210 -1.76 -3.71 9.72
C SER A 210 -2.45 -2.65 10.59
N ASP A 211 -1.71 -1.96 11.47
CA ASP A 211 -2.25 -0.88 12.31
C ASP A 211 -2.21 0.50 11.63
N TRP A 212 -1.83 0.64 10.36
CA TRP A 212 -1.67 1.95 9.71
C TRP A 212 -2.94 2.84 9.77
N GLN A 213 -4.15 2.26 9.64
CA GLN A 213 -5.41 3.00 9.79
C GLN A 213 -5.67 3.36 11.26
N ARG A 214 -5.32 2.46 12.19
CA ARG A 214 -5.42 2.67 13.64
C ARG A 214 -4.49 3.79 14.10
N TRP A 215 -3.32 3.94 13.51
CA TRP A 215 -2.43 5.07 13.79
C TRP A 215 -3.14 6.41 13.55
N LEU A 216 -3.94 6.50 12.50
CA LEU A 216 -4.61 7.74 12.10
C LEU A 216 -5.90 7.99 12.87
N PHE A 217 -6.75 6.98 13.00
CA PHE A 217 -8.09 7.13 13.56
C PHE A 217 -8.24 6.54 14.97
N GLY A 218 -7.28 5.77 15.47
CA GLY A 218 -7.35 5.18 16.81
C GLY A 218 -6.44 5.89 17.81
N ASP A 219 -5.17 6.02 17.45
CA ASP A 219 -4.12 6.38 18.39
C ASP A 219 -3.75 7.88 18.37
N LEU A 220 -3.99 8.60 17.28
CA LEU A 220 -3.72 10.05 17.21
C LEU A 220 -4.60 10.85 18.20
N PRO A 221 -4.05 11.87 18.89
CA PRO A 221 -4.85 12.74 19.75
C PRO A 221 -5.90 13.53 18.95
N PHE A 222 -6.98 13.97 19.63
CA PHE A 222 -8.18 14.53 18.98
C PHE A 222 -7.89 15.73 18.05
N ASN A 223 -7.05 16.66 18.49
CA ASN A 223 -6.63 17.83 17.69
C ASN A 223 -5.79 17.46 16.46
N TYR A 224 -5.18 16.28 16.41
CA TYR A 224 -4.49 15.76 15.22
C TYR A 224 -5.48 15.07 14.29
N VAL A 225 -6.26 14.12 14.80
CA VAL A 225 -7.19 13.35 13.96
C VAL A 225 -8.26 14.22 13.29
N THR A 226 -8.73 15.29 13.94
CA THR A 226 -9.64 16.26 13.30
C THR A 226 -8.98 17.00 12.14
N ARG A 227 -7.69 17.34 12.24
CA ARG A 227 -6.89 17.91 11.14
C ARG A 227 -6.68 16.90 10.01
N VAL A 228 -6.45 15.63 10.34
CA VAL A 228 -6.39 14.52 9.36
C VAL A 228 -7.74 14.39 8.65
N PHE A 229 -8.84 14.46 9.39
CA PHE A 229 -10.19 14.30 8.85
C PHE A 229 -10.58 15.47 7.94
N ASP A 230 -10.18 16.71 8.28
CA ASP A 230 -10.36 17.90 7.45
C ASP A 230 -9.81 17.71 6.02
N VAL A 231 -8.57 17.22 5.90
CA VAL A 231 -7.93 16.98 4.59
C VAL A 231 -8.40 15.70 3.93
N PHE A 232 -8.79 14.67 4.71
CA PHE A 232 -9.38 13.44 4.20
C PHE A 232 -10.70 13.67 3.48
N LEU A 233 -11.61 14.49 4.02
CA LEU A 233 -12.89 14.75 3.35
C LEU A 233 -12.71 15.49 2.01
N VAL A 234 -11.70 16.36 1.90
CA VAL A 234 -11.41 17.12 0.67
C VAL A 234 -10.63 16.29 -0.36
N GLU A 235 -9.61 15.55 0.07
CA GLU A 235 -8.67 14.87 -0.82
C GLU A 235 -8.84 13.34 -0.89
N GLY A 236 -9.65 12.75 -0.02
CA GLY A 236 -9.93 11.32 0.03
C GLY A 236 -8.76 10.47 0.52
N TYR A 237 -8.90 9.15 0.32
CA TYR A 237 -8.08 8.10 0.95
C TYR A 237 -6.58 8.23 0.76
N LYS A 238 -6.14 8.81 -0.37
CA LYS A 238 -4.72 9.07 -0.67
C LYS A 238 -4.01 9.82 0.46
N VAL A 239 -4.67 10.76 1.12
CA VAL A 239 -4.03 11.59 2.15
C VAL A 239 -3.75 10.80 3.42
N LEU A 240 -4.53 9.76 3.72
CA LEU A 240 -4.31 8.89 4.86
C LEU A 240 -2.95 8.19 4.77
N PHE A 241 -2.63 7.60 3.61
CA PHE A 241 -1.31 7.01 3.37
C PHE A 241 -0.17 8.04 3.53
N ARG A 242 -0.32 9.27 3.02
CA ARG A 242 0.70 10.32 3.18
C ARG A 242 0.98 10.63 4.64
N ILE A 243 -0.07 10.73 5.44
CA ILE A 243 0.05 11.07 6.86
C ILE A 243 0.64 9.89 7.64
N ALA A 244 0.23 8.64 7.34
CA ALA A 244 0.83 7.46 7.94
C ALA A 244 2.33 7.34 7.63
N LEU A 245 2.75 7.63 6.39
CA LEU A 245 4.17 7.69 6.02
C LEU A 245 4.91 8.81 6.77
N ALA A 246 4.28 9.97 6.98
CA ALA A 246 4.87 11.05 7.76
C ALA A 246 5.04 10.67 9.24
N LEU A 247 4.08 9.95 9.83
CA LEU A 247 4.18 9.41 11.19
C LEU A 247 5.40 8.49 11.32
N LEU A 248 5.60 7.56 10.38
CA LEU A 248 6.79 6.69 10.38
C LEU A 248 8.10 7.49 10.27
N LYS A 249 8.14 8.54 9.45
CA LYS A 249 9.33 9.41 9.34
C LYS A 249 9.62 10.14 10.65
N PHE A 250 8.60 10.62 11.37
CA PHE A 250 8.79 11.28 12.64
C PHE A 250 9.19 10.30 13.74
N PHE A 251 8.55 9.12 13.82
CA PHE A 251 8.94 8.06 14.73
C PHE A 251 10.42 7.72 14.60
N HIS A 252 10.87 7.45 13.37
CA HIS A 252 12.27 7.16 13.09
C HIS A 252 13.21 8.32 13.47
N LYS A 253 12.81 9.57 13.20
CA LYS A 253 13.57 10.76 13.57
C LYS A 253 13.72 10.91 15.08
N VAL A 254 12.64 10.76 15.84
CA VAL A 254 12.64 10.93 17.32
C VAL A 254 13.50 9.88 18.00
N ARG A 255 13.59 8.67 17.43
CA ARG A 255 14.48 7.62 17.95
C ARG A 255 15.98 7.88 17.72
N GLY A 256 16.36 8.83 16.86
CA GLY A 256 17.76 9.23 16.68
C GLY A 256 18.72 8.10 16.28
N GLY A 257 18.23 7.01 15.68
CA GLY A 257 19.05 5.85 15.33
C GLY A 257 19.48 4.98 16.52
N GLN A 258 18.89 5.14 17.70
CA GLN A 258 19.14 4.24 18.82
C GLN A 258 18.72 2.80 18.46
N PRO A 259 19.55 1.78 18.76
CA PRO A 259 19.21 0.38 18.51
C PRO A 259 17.92 0.01 19.24
N MET A 260 17.07 -0.81 18.61
CA MET A 260 15.85 -1.29 19.27
C MET A 260 16.23 -2.31 20.34
N GLU A 261 16.06 -1.93 21.61
CA GLU A 261 16.18 -2.86 22.76
C GLU A 261 14.89 -3.68 22.97
N SER A 262 13.77 -3.24 22.41
CA SER A 262 12.44 -3.86 22.59
C SER A 262 12.01 -4.67 21.36
N ASN A 263 11.59 -5.91 21.59
CA ASN A 263 10.97 -6.78 20.57
C ASN A 263 9.55 -6.31 20.17
N ASN A 264 9.05 -5.16 20.67
CA ASN A 264 7.68 -4.69 20.46
C ASN A 264 7.63 -3.34 19.73
N VAL A 265 8.19 -3.29 18.52
CA VAL A 265 8.18 -2.10 17.66
C VAL A 265 6.76 -1.54 17.41
N LYS A 266 5.77 -2.43 17.35
CA LYS A 266 4.36 -2.07 17.19
C LYS A 266 3.85 -1.24 18.36
N GLY A 267 4.13 -1.67 19.60
CA GLY A 267 3.79 -0.92 20.81
C GLY A 267 4.53 0.41 20.92
N ASP A 268 5.80 0.45 20.50
CA ASP A 268 6.59 1.69 20.48
C ASP A 268 5.99 2.73 19.54
N ILE A 269 5.59 2.33 18.32
CA ILE A 269 4.94 3.22 17.35
C ILE A 269 3.63 3.75 17.91
N GLN A 270 2.78 2.87 18.48
CA GLN A 270 1.51 3.29 19.09
C GLN A 270 1.72 4.28 20.23
N THR A 271 2.71 4.05 21.09
CA THR A 271 3.04 4.95 22.21
C THR A 271 3.52 6.30 21.68
N PHE A 272 4.41 6.31 20.69
CA PHE A 272 4.87 7.53 20.04
C PHE A 272 3.72 8.34 19.43
N ILE A 273 2.78 7.68 18.75
CA ILE A 273 1.64 8.36 18.10
C ILE A 273 0.70 8.97 19.14
N LYS A 274 0.42 8.27 20.24
CA LYS A 274 -0.40 8.81 21.34
C LYS A 274 0.24 10.02 22.00
N ASP A 275 1.57 10.02 22.10
CA ASP A 275 2.38 11.08 22.69
C ASP A 275 2.97 12.07 21.66
N ILE A 276 2.44 12.10 20.43
CA ILE A 276 3.03 12.87 19.33
C ILE A 276 3.12 14.36 19.64
N ASN A 277 2.20 14.88 20.46
CA ASN A 277 2.15 16.27 20.91
C ASN A 277 3.40 16.72 21.67
N LYS A 278 4.18 15.79 22.24
CA LYS A 278 5.46 16.10 22.90
C LYS A 278 6.55 16.51 21.91
N SER A 279 6.39 16.21 20.62
CA SER A 279 7.47 16.34 19.63
C SER A 279 7.07 17.01 18.30
N VAL A 280 5.82 16.86 17.86
CA VAL A 280 5.36 17.28 16.53
C VAL A 280 3.99 17.92 16.64
N THR A 281 3.78 19.11 16.05
CA THR A 281 2.45 19.76 15.99
C THR A 281 1.63 19.25 14.81
N PRO A 282 0.29 19.44 14.78
CA PRO A 282 -0.54 19.02 13.64
C PRO A 282 -0.08 19.65 12.31
N GLU A 283 0.35 20.92 12.33
CA GLU A 283 0.84 21.63 11.16
C GLU A 283 2.13 21.00 10.62
N LYS A 284 3.09 20.68 11.50
CA LYS A 284 4.34 20.03 11.12
C LYS A 284 4.09 18.61 10.58
N LEU A 285 3.11 17.90 11.13
CA LEU A 285 2.72 16.58 10.62
C LEU A 285 2.19 16.67 9.19
N LEU A 286 1.24 17.59 8.94
CA LEU A 286 0.66 17.79 7.61
C LEU A 286 1.69 18.33 6.62
N GLU A 287 2.53 19.29 7.01
CA GLU A 287 3.62 19.80 6.18
C GLU A 287 4.53 18.66 5.69
N LYS A 288 4.93 17.77 6.61
CA LYS A 288 5.75 16.59 6.26
C LYS A 288 5.03 15.62 5.33
N ALA A 289 3.72 15.40 5.54
CA ALA A 289 2.90 14.52 4.72
C ALA A 289 2.73 15.05 3.28
N PHE A 290 2.51 16.36 3.12
CA PHE A 290 2.35 16.99 1.81
C PHE A 290 3.67 17.26 1.10
N ALA A 291 4.80 17.30 1.82
CA ALA A 291 6.15 17.35 1.23
C ALA A 291 6.55 16.07 0.49
N ILE A 292 5.82 14.96 0.66
CA ILE A 292 6.04 13.72 -0.12
C ILE A 292 5.69 14.01 -1.59
N ARG A 293 6.72 14.11 -2.43
CA ARG A 293 6.60 14.33 -3.87
C ARG A 293 6.19 13.06 -4.59
N LEU A 294 5.68 13.21 -5.81
CA LEU A 294 5.44 12.12 -6.76
C LEU A 294 4.52 11.01 -6.22
N PHE A 295 3.55 11.37 -5.38
CA PHE A 295 2.64 10.43 -4.72
C PHE A 295 1.26 10.48 -5.38
N SER A 296 0.98 9.49 -6.23
CA SER A 296 -0.12 9.47 -7.21
C SER A 296 -1.31 8.63 -6.74
N ARG A 297 -2.54 9.05 -7.10
CA ARG A 297 -3.74 8.20 -6.90
C ARG A 297 -3.66 6.94 -7.76
N LYS A 298 -3.16 7.07 -8.99
CA LYS A 298 -3.04 5.97 -9.93
C LYS A 298 -2.18 4.88 -9.31
N GLU A 299 -0.97 5.20 -8.88
CA GLU A 299 -0.04 4.28 -8.21
C GLU A 299 -0.69 3.47 -7.06
N ILE A 300 -1.39 4.15 -6.14
CA ILE A 300 -2.10 3.48 -5.04
C ILE A 300 -3.14 2.50 -5.56
N GLN A 301 -3.95 2.92 -6.53
CA GLN A 301 -4.96 2.08 -7.14
C GLN A 301 -4.32 0.84 -7.81
N LEU A 302 -3.18 1.00 -8.50
CA LEU A 302 -2.48 -0.12 -9.12
C LEU A 302 -1.96 -1.11 -8.07
N LEU A 303 -1.30 -0.60 -7.02
CA LEU A 303 -0.79 -1.42 -5.93
C LEU A 303 -1.92 -2.17 -5.25
N GLN A 304 -3.04 -1.51 -4.97
CA GLN A 304 -4.20 -2.15 -4.36
C GLN A 304 -4.77 -3.27 -5.24
N ILE A 305 -4.87 -3.08 -6.56
CA ILE A 305 -5.39 -4.13 -7.45
C ILE A 305 -4.40 -5.30 -7.55
N ALA A 306 -3.10 -5.02 -7.64
CA ALA A 306 -2.08 -6.06 -7.65
C ALA A 306 -2.08 -6.88 -6.35
N ASN A 307 -2.20 -6.21 -5.21
CA ASN A 307 -2.23 -6.85 -3.89
C ASN A 307 -3.54 -7.63 -3.67
N GLU A 308 -4.71 -7.09 -4.06
CA GLU A 308 -5.98 -7.83 -4.03
C GLU A 308 -5.89 -9.12 -4.88
N LYS A 309 -5.33 -9.04 -6.10
CA LYS A 309 -5.17 -10.21 -6.97
C LYS A 309 -4.25 -11.27 -6.35
N ALA A 310 -3.13 -10.85 -5.76
CA ALA A 310 -2.19 -11.75 -5.10
C ALA A 310 -2.82 -12.45 -3.88
N LEU A 311 -3.56 -11.71 -3.06
CA LEU A 311 -4.31 -12.27 -1.93
C LEU A 311 -5.37 -13.29 -2.39
N MET A 312 -6.11 -12.98 -3.46
CA MET A 312 -7.08 -13.91 -4.05
C MET A 312 -6.41 -15.20 -4.54
N GLN A 313 -5.26 -15.11 -5.22
CA GLN A 313 -4.50 -16.28 -5.68
C GLN A 313 -4.00 -17.15 -4.52
N LYS A 314 -3.68 -16.53 -3.38
CA LYS A 314 -3.30 -17.20 -2.13
C LYS A 314 -4.51 -17.70 -1.30
N GLY A 315 -5.73 -17.52 -1.79
CA GLY A 315 -6.96 -17.93 -1.08
C GLY A 315 -7.35 -17.05 0.10
N ILE A 316 -6.72 -15.88 0.28
CA ILE A 316 -6.96 -14.94 1.38
C ILE A 316 -8.01 -13.93 0.94
N THR A 317 -9.29 -14.29 1.04
CA THR A 317 -10.41 -13.42 0.61
C THR A 317 -11.32 -12.99 1.77
N VAL A 318 -11.38 -13.79 2.83
CA VAL A 318 -12.26 -13.58 4.00
C VAL A 318 -11.50 -13.81 5.29
N LYS A 319 -11.92 -13.13 6.35
CA LYS A 319 -11.39 -13.38 7.70
C LYS A 319 -11.96 -14.69 8.22
N GLN A 320 -11.12 -15.72 8.35
CA GLN A 320 -11.53 -16.99 8.95
C GLN A 320 -11.65 -16.84 10.49
N LYS A 321 -12.81 -17.18 11.07
CA LYS A 321 -12.97 -17.34 12.53
C LYS A 321 -12.14 -18.55 12.98
N ARG A 322 -10.91 -18.33 13.43
CA ARG A 322 -10.10 -19.41 14.01
C ARG A 322 -10.65 -19.77 15.39
N LEU A 323 -11.14 -21.01 15.53
CA LEU A 323 -11.15 -21.71 16.82
C LEU A 323 -9.72 -21.70 17.35
N GLN A 324 -9.56 -21.21 18.58
CA GLN A 324 -8.36 -21.26 19.43
C GLN A 324 -7.17 -22.04 18.83
N SER A 325 -6.34 -21.33 18.06
CA SER A 325 -4.93 -21.68 17.90
C SER A 325 -4.14 -20.37 18.06
N PRO A 326 -3.22 -20.27 19.03
CA PRO A 326 -2.57 -19.01 19.43
C PRO A 326 -1.52 -18.52 18.44
N VAL A 327 -1.50 -19.08 17.23
CA VAL A 327 -0.51 -18.78 16.22
C VAL A 327 -1.29 -18.15 15.07
N ARG A 328 -1.25 -16.82 14.94
CA ARG A 328 -1.08 -16.27 13.58
C ARG A 328 0.00 -17.16 12.98
N GLN A 329 -0.25 -17.83 11.85
CA GLN A 329 0.89 -18.41 11.14
C GLN A 329 1.73 -17.19 10.80
N ASN A 330 2.72 -16.93 11.68
CA ASN A 330 3.45 -15.69 11.74
C ASN A 330 4.00 -15.53 10.34
N VAL A 331 3.64 -14.42 9.70
CA VAL A 331 4.08 -14.17 8.34
C VAL A 331 5.51 -13.65 8.48
N HIS A 332 6.41 -14.59 8.78
CA HIS A 332 7.82 -14.32 8.92
C HIS A 332 8.31 -13.67 7.63
N LEU A 333 8.92 -12.49 7.75
CA LEU A 333 9.76 -11.92 6.72
C LEU A 333 10.77 -12.98 6.30
N ALA A 334 10.70 -13.31 5.03
CA ALA A 334 10.96 -14.65 4.60
C ALA A 334 12.42 -14.93 4.25
N VAL A 335 13.36 -14.59 5.13
CA VAL A 335 14.74 -15.11 5.03
C VAL A 335 15.15 -15.59 6.42
N HIS A 336 14.76 -16.81 6.76
CA HIS A 336 15.27 -17.47 7.97
C HIS A 336 16.76 -17.71 7.80
N ALA A 337 17.56 -17.18 8.73
CA ALA A 337 19.02 -17.36 8.71
C ALA A 337 19.44 -18.84 8.69
N GLU A 338 18.62 -19.71 9.29
CA GLU A 338 18.86 -21.15 9.39
C GLU A 338 18.62 -21.90 8.08
N ASN A 339 17.77 -21.37 7.19
CA ASN A 339 17.36 -22.02 5.94
C ASN A 339 17.90 -21.30 4.69
N PHE A 340 18.78 -20.31 4.87
CA PHE A 340 19.33 -19.52 3.78
C PHE A 340 20.85 -19.69 3.68
N THR A 341 21.31 -20.14 2.51
CA THR A 341 22.73 -20.26 2.17
C THR A 341 22.97 -19.76 0.75
N SER A 342 23.82 -18.75 0.59
CA SER A 342 24.26 -18.21 -0.70
C SER A 342 25.79 -18.06 -0.69
N GLU A 343 26.43 -18.28 -1.84
CA GLU A 343 27.86 -18.00 -2.03
C GLU A 343 28.13 -16.55 -2.46
N ILE A 344 27.06 -15.81 -2.83
CA ILE A 344 27.14 -14.43 -3.30
C ILE A 344 26.86 -13.43 -2.17
N VAL A 345 25.76 -13.62 -1.43
CA VAL A 345 25.28 -12.65 -0.43
C VAL A 345 25.16 -13.26 0.96
N SER A 346 25.47 -12.47 1.98
CA SER A 346 25.16 -12.80 3.37
C SER A 346 23.65 -12.77 3.63
N VAL A 347 23.20 -13.40 4.73
CA VAL A 347 21.81 -13.31 5.21
C VAL A 347 21.35 -11.86 5.35
N LYS A 348 22.24 -10.96 5.78
CA LYS A 348 21.93 -9.53 5.95
C LYS A 348 21.68 -8.86 4.60
N GLU A 349 22.58 -9.06 3.63
CA GLU A 349 22.44 -8.50 2.28
C GLU A 349 21.21 -9.07 1.57
N MET A 350 20.90 -10.36 1.76
CA MET A 350 19.67 -10.95 1.23
C MET A 350 18.43 -10.31 1.84
N ARG A 351 18.39 -10.05 3.16
CA ARG A 351 17.29 -9.31 3.79
C ARG A 351 17.18 -7.87 3.27
N ASP A 352 18.32 -7.20 3.03
CA ASP A 352 18.34 -5.87 2.44
C ASP A 352 17.72 -5.90 1.04
N ILE A 353 18.06 -6.89 0.20
CA ILE A 353 17.42 -7.09 -1.11
C ILE A 353 15.94 -7.42 -0.97
N TRP A 354 15.56 -8.30 -0.03
CA TRP A 354 14.18 -8.70 0.19
C TRP A 354 13.28 -7.52 0.58
N SER A 355 13.83 -6.53 1.31
CA SER A 355 13.13 -5.27 1.62
C SER A 355 12.82 -4.40 0.40
N TRP A 356 13.40 -4.72 -0.77
CA TRP A 356 13.15 -4.01 -2.02
C TRP A 356 12.07 -4.65 -2.87
N ILE A 357 11.75 -5.91 -2.59
CA ILE A 357 10.82 -6.73 -3.35
C ILE A 357 9.40 -6.34 -2.95
N PRO A 358 8.42 -6.31 -3.89
CA PRO A 358 7.04 -6.01 -3.56
C PRO A 358 6.52 -6.89 -2.42
N GLU A 359 5.79 -6.29 -1.47
CA GLU A 359 5.46 -6.89 -0.18
C GLU A 359 4.68 -8.22 -0.32
N ARG A 360 3.92 -8.37 -1.41
CA ARG A 360 3.19 -9.61 -1.73
C ARG A 360 4.06 -10.85 -1.93
N PHE A 361 5.33 -10.66 -2.28
CA PHE A 361 6.32 -11.72 -2.41
C PHE A 361 7.24 -11.80 -1.18
N ALA A 362 7.24 -10.79 -0.31
CA ALA A 362 7.96 -10.83 0.96
C ALA A 362 7.46 -11.94 1.91
N LEU A 363 6.26 -12.49 1.65
CA LEU A 363 5.68 -13.63 2.37
C LEU A 363 6.26 -14.99 1.92
N CYS A 364 7.05 -15.03 0.85
CA CYS A 364 7.59 -16.25 0.26
C CYS A 364 9.06 -16.44 0.62
N GLN A 365 9.50 -17.67 0.93
CA GLN A 365 10.90 -17.97 1.24
C GLN A 365 11.76 -18.02 -0.03
N PRO A 366 13.04 -17.63 0.02
CA PRO A 366 13.97 -17.76 -1.08
C PRO A 366 14.16 -19.24 -1.40
N LEU A 367 13.98 -19.60 -2.66
CA LEU A 367 14.25 -20.92 -3.20
C LEU A 367 15.36 -20.80 -4.24
N LEU A 368 16.51 -21.42 -4.01
CA LEU A 368 17.57 -21.44 -5.02
C LEU A 368 17.10 -22.31 -6.20
N LEU A 369 16.88 -21.68 -7.35
CA LEU A 369 16.43 -22.35 -8.58
C LEU A 369 17.61 -22.81 -9.42
N PHE A 370 18.61 -21.93 -9.54
CA PHE A 370 19.78 -22.14 -10.38
C PHE A 370 21.02 -21.57 -9.71
N THR A 371 22.12 -22.30 -9.85
CA THR A 371 23.46 -21.79 -9.59
C THR A 371 24.43 -22.38 -10.61
N ASN A 372 25.32 -21.57 -11.15
CA ASN A 372 26.29 -22.03 -12.12
C ASN A 372 27.36 -22.97 -11.52
N ARG A 373 27.47 -23.05 -10.18
CA ARG A 373 28.32 -24.01 -9.46
C ARG A 373 27.81 -25.46 -9.55
N GLU A 374 26.51 -25.64 -9.40
CA GLU A 374 25.87 -26.97 -9.42
C GLU A 374 25.36 -27.34 -10.83
N HIS A 375 24.81 -26.36 -11.53
CA HIS A 375 24.09 -26.57 -12.80
C HIS A 375 24.99 -26.30 -14.01
N GLY A 376 26.15 -25.69 -13.81
CA GLY A 376 27.09 -25.31 -14.86
C GLY A 376 26.70 -24.04 -15.62
N ASN A 377 27.49 -23.75 -16.66
CA ASN A 377 27.51 -22.49 -17.40
C ASN A 377 26.74 -22.63 -18.73
N SER A 378 25.42 -22.84 -18.66
CA SER A 378 24.58 -23.00 -19.86
C SER A 378 23.25 -22.29 -19.72
N LEU A 379 22.96 -21.40 -20.66
CA LEU A 379 21.69 -20.67 -20.71
C LEU A 379 20.49 -21.59 -20.92
N SER A 380 20.67 -22.74 -21.57
CA SER A 380 19.61 -23.76 -21.72
C SER A 380 19.23 -24.37 -20.37
N ARG A 381 20.21 -24.66 -19.50
CA ARG A 381 19.96 -25.14 -18.14
C ARG A 381 19.36 -24.06 -17.25
N PHE A 382 19.81 -22.81 -17.40
CA PHE A 382 19.18 -21.68 -16.72
C PHE A 382 17.68 -21.64 -16.99
N TYR A 383 17.24 -21.69 -18.26
CA TYR A 383 15.81 -21.66 -18.56
C TYR A 383 15.08 -22.90 -18.05
N LEU A 384 15.69 -24.08 -18.11
CA LEU A 384 15.09 -25.32 -17.59
C LEU A 384 14.74 -25.22 -16.10
N HIS A 385 15.55 -24.51 -15.32
CA HIS A 385 15.37 -24.35 -13.87
C HIS A 385 14.52 -23.14 -13.49
N CYS A 386 14.53 -22.08 -14.29
CA CYS A 386 13.88 -20.82 -13.96
C CYS A 386 12.49 -20.65 -14.58
N GLU A 387 12.14 -21.38 -15.65
CA GLU A 387 10.78 -21.37 -16.19
C GLU A 387 9.78 -22.02 -15.24
N GLY A 388 8.57 -21.45 -15.15
CA GLY A 388 7.54 -21.83 -14.18
C GLY A 388 7.66 -21.11 -12.85
N HIS A 389 8.72 -20.32 -12.64
CA HIS A 389 8.94 -19.52 -11.45
C HIS A 389 8.84 -18.03 -11.78
N GLU A 390 7.88 -17.36 -11.13
CA GLU A 390 7.67 -15.92 -11.22
C GLU A 390 7.30 -15.37 -9.84
N PRO A 391 7.96 -14.28 -9.38
CA PRO A 391 9.10 -13.58 -9.98
C PRO A 391 10.42 -14.34 -9.76
N THR A 392 11.54 -13.82 -10.26
CA THR A 392 12.89 -14.34 -9.96
C THR A 392 13.85 -13.23 -9.55
N LEU A 393 14.79 -13.55 -8.67
CA LEU A 393 15.90 -12.68 -8.26
C LEU A 393 17.21 -13.25 -8.80
N LEU A 394 17.86 -12.52 -9.70
CA LEU A 394 19.16 -12.84 -10.27
C LEU A 394 20.28 -12.17 -9.46
N LEU A 395 21.26 -12.94 -9.02
CA LEU A 395 22.47 -12.48 -8.32
C LEU A 395 23.72 -12.91 -9.08
N ILE A 396 24.66 -11.98 -9.21
CA ILE A 396 25.93 -12.20 -9.92
C ILE A 396 27.07 -11.71 -9.03
N LYS A 397 28.08 -12.58 -8.88
CA LYS A 397 29.39 -12.24 -8.34
C LYS A 397 30.41 -12.31 -9.47
N THR A 398 31.10 -11.20 -9.73
CA THR A 398 32.13 -11.15 -10.76
C THR A 398 33.45 -11.75 -10.26
N SER A 399 34.38 -12.07 -11.17
CA SER A 399 35.75 -12.47 -10.81
C SER A 399 36.49 -11.39 -10.00
N ASN A 400 36.10 -10.13 -10.16
CA ASN A 400 36.63 -8.98 -9.41
C ASN A 400 35.96 -8.79 -8.03
N GLN A 401 35.14 -9.75 -7.58
CA GLN A 401 34.39 -9.70 -6.31
C GLN A 401 33.33 -8.59 -6.24
N GLU A 402 32.94 -7.99 -7.37
CA GLU A 402 31.80 -7.08 -7.44
C GLU A 402 30.50 -7.89 -7.44
N VAL A 403 29.44 -7.34 -6.84
CA VAL A 403 28.15 -8.02 -6.71
C VAL A 403 27.04 -7.13 -7.26
N CYS A 404 26.30 -7.66 -8.22
CA CYS A 404 25.16 -6.99 -8.86
C CYS A 404 24.05 -7.99 -9.19
N GLY A 405 22.88 -7.47 -9.56
CA GLY A 405 21.73 -8.33 -9.82
C GLY A 405 20.50 -7.60 -10.33
N ALA A 406 19.42 -8.36 -10.46
CA ALA A 406 18.14 -7.86 -10.89
C ALA A 406 16.99 -8.65 -10.27
N TYR A 407 15.93 -7.94 -9.90
CA TYR A 407 14.63 -8.55 -9.64
C TYR A 407 13.80 -8.50 -10.92
N LEU A 408 13.26 -9.66 -11.29
CA LEU A 408 12.65 -9.92 -12.58
C LEU A 408 11.22 -10.38 -12.37
N SER A 409 10.30 -9.52 -12.79
CA SER A 409 8.90 -9.59 -12.40
C SER A 409 8.07 -10.64 -13.13
N THR A 410 8.61 -11.30 -14.17
CA THR A 410 7.83 -12.16 -15.08
C THR A 410 8.56 -13.46 -15.41
N ASP A 411 7.79 -14.54 -15.61
CA ASP A 411 8.28 -15.86 -15.99
C ASP A 411 9.13 -15.84 -17.28
N TRP A 412 10.23 -16.60 -17.27
CA TRP A 412 11.16 -16.69 -18.40
C TRP A 412 10.59 -17.35 -19.66
N SER A 413 9.48 -18.09 -19.55
CA SER A 413 8.76 -18.71 -20.67
C SER A 413 8.17 -17.69 -21.64
N GLU A 414 7.90 -16.45 -21.17
CA GLU A 414 7.39 -15.35 -21.99
C GLU A 414 8.32 -14.98 -23.15
N ARG A 415 9.62 -15.28 -23.04
CA ARG A 415 10.59 -15.08 -24.13
C ARG A 415 10.18 -15.79 -25.43
N ARG A 416 9.39 -16.87 -25.33
CA ARG A 416 8.90 -17.64 -26.49
C ARG A 416 7.78 -16.93 -27.24
N LYS A 417 7.08 -15.96 -26.65
CA LYS A 417 5.98 -15.24 -27.31
C LYS A 417 6.43 -14.38 -28.48
N GLY A 418 7.69 -13.93 -28.48
CA GLY A 418 8.30 -13.20 -29.60
C GLY A 418 8.71 -14.06 -30.81
N GLY A 419 8.53 -15.40 -30.73
CA GLY A 419 9.06 -16.34 -31.71
C GLY A 419 10.60 -16.33 -31.73
N ASN A 420 11.20 -16.31 -32.93
CA ASN A 420 12.67 -16.26 -33.09
C ASN A 420 13.25 -14.85 -32.94
N LYS A 421 12.42 -13.82 -32.71
CA LYS A 421 12.89 -12.45 -32.51
C LYS A 421 13.04 -12.17 -31.02
N LEU A 422 14.17 -11.56 -30.64
CA LEU A 422 14.38 -11.09 -29.28
C LEU A 422 13.32 -10.03 -28.93
N SER A 423 12.38 -10.39 -28.06
CA SER A 423 11.31 -9.51 -27.58
C SER A 423 11.48 -9.22 -26.10
N PHE A 424 11.32 -7.96 -25.71
CA PHE A 424 11.26 -7.59 -24.31
C PHE A 424 9.90 -7.92 -23.71
N PHE A 425 9.93 -8.45 -22.50
CA PHE A 425 8.80 -8.75 -21.62
C PHE A 425 9.14 -8.27 -20.21
N GLY A 426 8.29 -8.58 -19.23
CA GLY A 426 8.40 -8.06 -17.88
C GLY A 426 7.49 -6.86 -17.62
N THR A 427 7.44 -6.44 -16.36
CA THR A 427 6.66 -5.30 -15.91
C THR A 427 7.55 -4.24 -15.26
N GLY A 428 6.96 -3.06 -15.00
CA GLY A 428 7.58 -1.96 -14.27
C GLY A 428 8.07 -2.28 -12.85
N GLU A 429 7.79 -3.47 -12.31
CA GLU A 429 8.33 -3.92 -11.03
C GLU A 429 9.73 -4.49 -11.12
N CYS A 430 10.24 -4.74 -12.33
CA CYS A 430 11.65 -5.06 -12.48
C CYS A 430 12.51 -3.92 -11.92
N PHE A 431 13.60 -4.28 -11.28
CA PHE A 431 14.63 -3.34 -10.87
C PHE A 431 16.00 -4.02 -10.94
N VAL A 432 17.04 -3.22 -11.17
CA VAL A 432 18.43 -3.68 -11.14
C VAL A 432 19.15 -3.05 -9.97
N PHE A 433 20.21 -3.69 -9.49
CA PHE A 433 20.95 -3.19 -8.34
C PHE A 433 22.42 -3.61 -8.38
N ARG A 434 23.22 -2.89 -7.59
CA ARG A 434 24.56 -3.27 -7.19
C ARG A 434 24.63 -3.31 -5.66
N LEU A 435 25.44 -4.22 -5.13
CA LEU A 435 25.70 -4.33 -3.69
C LEU A 435 27.15 -3.92 -3.34
N GLN A 436 28.08 -4.17 -4.26
CA GLN A 436 29.50 -3.88 -4.10
C GLN A 436 30.01 -3.19 -5.38
N PRO A 437 30.81 -2.09 -5.31
CA PRO A 437 31.37 -1.46 -4.10
C PRO A 437 30.37 -0.65 -3.26
N GLU A 438 29.25 -0.25 -3.84
CA GLU A 438 28.21 0.52 -3.15
C GLU A 438 26.85 -0.11 -3.39
N VAL A 439 25.99 -0.06 -2.36
CA VAL A 439 24.63 -0.57 -2.42
C VAL A 439 23.73 0.46 -3.09
N GLU A 440 23.23 0.17 -4.28
CA GLU A 440 22.32 1.05 -5.02
C GLU A 440 21.25 0.27 -5.79
N ARG A 441 20.00 0.74 -5.72
CA ARG A 441 18.84 0.17 -6.42
C ARG A 441 18.30 1.13 -7.49
N TYR A 442 18.12 0.63 -8.70
CA TYR A 442 17.57 1.34 -9.84
C TYR A 442 16.23 0.74 -10.27
N GLU A 443 15.16 1.48 -10.00
CA GLU A 443 13.78 1.14 -10.37
C GLU A 443 13.42 1.70 -11.75
N TRP A 444 12.31 1.23 -12.31
CA TRP A 444 11.78 1.74 -13.57
C TRP A 444 11.58 3.26 -13.58
N VAL A 445 12.06 3.94 -14.62
CA VAL A 445 12.09 5.42 -14.69
C VAL A 445 10.71 6.07 -14.59
N ILE A 446 9.65 5.42 -15.04
CA ILE A 446 8.29 5.97 -14.97
C ILE A 446 7.74 5.97 -13.54
N ILE A 447 8.26 5.13 -12.65
CA ILE A 447 7.94 5.16 -11.22
C ILE A 447 8.52 6.42 -10.56
N LYS A 448 9.61 6.98 -11.13
CA LYS A 448 10.28 8.21 -10.65
C LYS A 448 9.86 9.48 -11.40
N HIS A 449 9.41 9.39 -12.67
CA HIS A 449 9.04 10.55 -13.51
C HIS A 449 7.74 10.33 -14.31
N PRO A 450 6.55 10.45 -13.68
CA PRO A 450 5.25 10.26 -14.35
C PRO A 450 4.97 11.26 -15.49
N GLU A 451 5.63 12.42 -15.49
CA GLU A 451 5.56 13.47 -16.51
C GLU A 451 6.06 13.03 -17.89
N LEU A 452 7.00 12.07 -17.94
CA LEU A 452 7.46 11.50 -19.20
C LEU A 452 6.31 10.79 -19.91
N GLY A 453 5.36 10.16 -19.20
CA GLY A 453 4.17 9.53 -19.81
C GLY A 453 3.10 10.49 -20.39
N ARG A 454 3.35 11.81 -20.44
CA ARG A 454 2.37 12.81 -20.94
C ARG A 454 2.78 13.52 -22.22
N VAL A 455 4.05 13.43 -22.62
CA VAL A 455 4.56 14.14 -23.80
C VAL A 455 4.36 13.29 -25.06
N GLY A 456 3.12 13.25 -25.54
CA GLY A 456 2.77 12.56 -26.80
C GLY A 456 1.37 12.86 -27.34
N ALA A 457 0.57 13.69 -26.66
CA ALA A 457 -0.80 13.98 -27.06
C ALA A 457 -0.93 14.97 -28.25
N SER A 458 0.15 15.26 -28.98
CA SER A 458 0.12 16.22 -30.09
C SER A 458 1.12 15.91 -31.20
N ALA A 459 1.03 14.72 -31.80
CA ALA A 459 1.38 14.48 -33.19
C ALA A 459 0.81 13.11 -33.59
N ASP A 460 0.26 13.03 -34.80
CA ASP A 460 -0.17 11.81 -35.50
C ASP A 460 -1.53 11.20 -35.10
N LYS A 461 -2.60 11.97 -35.34
CA LYS A 461 -3.84 11.40 -35.86
C LYS A 461 -3.75 11.41 -37.38
N GLU A 462 -3.46 10.27 -38.01
CA GLU A 462 -4.04 9.91 -39.30
C GLU A 462 -3.77 8.44 -39.68
N SER A 463 -4.86 7.73 -40.02
CA SER A 463 -4.95 6.47 -40.78
C SER A 463 -4.33 5.18 -40.19
N ASN A 464 -5.13 4.30 -39.60
CA ASN A 464 -5.78 3.20 -40.33
C ASN A 464 -6.52 2.27 -39.35
N SER A 465 -7.82 2.15 -39.56
CA SER A 465 -8.69 1.18 -38.91
C SER A 465 -8.60 -0.17 -39.62
N SER A 466 -8.25 -1.23 -38.89
CA SER A 466 -8.71 -2.57 -39.20
C SER A 466 -9.08 -3.28 -37.90
N GLN A 467 -10.35 -3.67 -37.84
CA GLN A 467 -10.97 -4.52 -36.84
C GLN A 467 -10.33 -5.91 -36.92
N ASP A 468 -10.08 -6.54 -35.76
CA ASP A 468 -10.18 -7.99 -35.63
C ASP A 468 -10.70 -8.34 -34.25
N THR A 469 -11.86 -8.98 -34.26
CA THR A 469 -12.52 -9.65 -33.14
C THR A 469 -12.01 -11.09 -33.07
N ALA A 470 -11.47 -11.51 -31.93
CA ALA A 470 -11.36 -12.93 -31.60
C ALA A 470 -11.43 -13.14 -30.08
N ASP A 471 -12.48 -13.85 -29.69
CA ASP A 471 -12.77 -14.43 -28.39
C ASP A 471 -11.74 -15.53 -28.07
N GLY A 472 -11.28 -15.58 -26.83
CA GLY A 472 -10.27 -16.52 -26.35
C GLY A 472 -9.55 -15.98 -25.12
N THR A 473 -9.82 -16.58 -23.95
CA THR A 473 -9.14 -16.27 -22.69
C THR A 473 -7.62 -16.48 -22.83
N ASP A 474 -6.88 -15.38 -22.89
CA ASP A 474 -5.43 -15.31 -23.01
C ASP A 474 -4.79 -15.63 -21.63
N PRO A 475 -3.80 -16.53 -21.54
CA PRO A 475 -3.05 -16.78 -20.31
C PRO A 475 -2.41 -15.53 -19.70
N SER A 476 -2.26 -14.43 -20.46
CA SER A 476 -1.80 -13.12 -19.98
C SER A 476 -2.73 -12.46 -18.94
N ASP A 477 -3.98 -12.92 -18.81
CA ASP A 477 -4.94 -12.46 -17.79
C ASP A 477 -4.59 -12.93 -16.36
N ARG A 478 -3.57 -13.76 -16.18
CA ARG A 478 -3.13 -14.25 -14.85
C ARG A 478 -2.20 -13.30 -14.09
N LEU A 479 -1.67 -12.25 -14.71
CA LEU A 479 -0.74 -11.28 -14.09
C LEU A 479 -1.37 -9.91 -13.83
N SER A 480 -0.76 -9.08 -12.99
CA SER A 480 -1.30 -7.75 -12.67
C SER A 480 -1.47 -6.94 -13.97
N PRO A 481 -2.68 -6.43 -14.30
CA PRO A 481 -2.92 -5.72 -15.57
C PRO A 481 -2.13 -4.41 -15.72
N PHE A 482 -1.42 -3.97 -14.68
CA PHE A 482 -1.22 -2.55 -14.42
C PHE A 482 0.18 -2.02 -14.67
N LEU A 483 1.10 -2.89 -15.10
CA LEU A 483 2.44 -2.50 -15.56
C LEU A 483 2.81 -3.10 -16.92
N ALA A 484 1.86 -3.76 -17.59
CA ALA A 484 1.97 -4.02 -19.01
C ALA A 484 2.01 -2.67 -19.75
N THR A 485 2.98 -2.53 -20.67
CA THR A 485 3.30 -1.33 -21.44
C THR A 485 2.07 -0.61 -22.04
N ARG A 486 0.97 -1.33 -22.28
CA ARG A 486 -0.30 -0.79 -22.79
C ARG A 486 -1.03 0.19 -21.87
N HIS A 487 -0.78 0.19 -20.55
CA HIS A 487 -1.52 1.04 -19.59
C HIS A 487 -0.89 2.43 -19.36
N PHE A 488 0.25 2.71 -19.99
CA PHE A 488 0.91 4.01 -20.01
C PHE A 488 1.06 4.46 -21.47
N ASN A 489 0.58 5.66 -21.80
CA ASN A 489 0.94 6.29 -23.08
C ASN A 489 2.40 6.76 -22.98
N LEU A 490 3.34 5.83 -23.15
CA LEU A 490 4.77 6.14 -23.13
C LEU A 490 5.18 6.91 -24.41
N PRO A 491 6.04 7.94 -24.32
CA PRO A 491 6.58 8.63 -25.50
C PRO A 491 7.56 7.78 -26.30
N SER A 492 8.14 6.73 -25.70
CA SER A 492 9.18 5.93 -26.32
C SER A 492 9.00 4.44 -26.06
N LYS A 493 9.12 3.65 -27.15
CA LYS A 493 9.24 2.18 -27.10
C LYS A 493 10.42 1.70 -26.24
N THR A 494 11.41 2.55 -25.96
CA THR A 494 12.64 2.18 -25.23
C THR A 494 12.49 2.16 -23.72
N ALA A 495 11.51 2.88 -23.15
CA ALA A 495 11.33 2.97 -21.70
C ALA A 495 10.54 1.79 -21.11
N SER A 496 10.35 0.69 -21.84
CA SER A 496 9.61 -0.50 -21.37
C SER A 496 10.34 -1.81 -21.73
N MET A 497 11.66 -1.73 -21.87
CA MET A 497 12.53 -2.84 -22.23
C MET A 497 13.07 -3.50 -20.96
N PHE A 498 12.21 -4.20 -20.20
CA PHE A 498 12.57 -4.69 -18.86
C PHE A 498 13.49 -5.91 -18.87
N MET A 499 13.08 -6.99 -19.54
CA MET A 499 13.89 -8.19 -19.68
C MET A 499 13.64 -8.86 -21.03
N ALA A 500 14.66 -9.50 -21.58
CA ALA A 500 14.60 -10.28 -22.80
C ALA A 500 15.55 -11.47 -22.69
N GLY A 501 15.24 -12.55 -23.40
CA GLY A 501 16.09 -13.74 -23.44
C GLY A 501 15.97 -14.45 -24.78
N SER A 502 17.07 -15.06 -25.21
CA SER A 502 17.15 -15.93 -26.40
C SER A 502 18.04 -17.15 -26.10
N SER A 503 18.36 -17.96 -27.10
CA SER A 503 19.40 -18.99 -26.97
C SER A 503 20.81 -18.41 -26.79
N GLU A 504 21.02 -17.17 -27.23
CA GLU A 504 22.35 -16.55 -27.33
C GLU A 504 22.68 -15.62 -26.16
N CYS A 505 21.67 -15.08 -25.48
CA CYS A 505 21.87 -14.09 -24.43
C CYS A 505 20.65 -13.87 -23.53
N ILE A 506 20.91 -13.25 -22.38
CA ILE A 506 19.93 -12.58 -21.51
C ILE A 506 20.22 -11.08 -21.52
N ILE A 507 19.16 -10.27 -21.60
CA ILE A 507 19.21 -8.82 -21.46
C ILE A 507 18.23 -8.37 -20.40
N ILE A 508 18.68 -7.51 -19.49
CA ILE A 508 17.84 -6.86 -18.48
C ILE A 508 18.07 -5.35 -18.59
N GLY A 509 16.98 -4.60 -18.76
CA GLY A 509 16.98 -3.16 -18.96
C GLY A 509 17.53 -2.75 -20.31
N GLY A 510 16.71 -2.14 -21.17
CA GLY A 510 17.12 -1.67 -22.49
C GLY A 510 16.90 -0.18 -22.72
N GLY A 511 17.20 0.24 -23.95
CA GLY A 511 17.06 1.60 -24.44
C GLY A 511 18.34 2.40 -24.27
N ASP A 512 19.10 2.57 -25.36
CA ASP A 512 20.41 3.24 -25.37
C ASP A 512 21.45 2.59 -24.43
N GLY A 513 21.59 1.26 -24.59
CA GLY A 513 22.43 0.41 -23.74
C GLY A 513 21.63 -0.68 -23.02
N GLN A 514 22.33 -1.48 -22.22
CA GLN A 514 21.80 -2.63 -21.50
C GLN A 514 22.21 -2.54 -20.03
N ALA A 515 21.24 -2.55 -19.10
CA ALA A 515 21.61 -2.50 -17.68
C ALA A 515 22.40 -3.75 -17.28
N LEU A 516 22.03 -4.90 -17.83
CA LEU A 516 22.78 -6.14 -17.69
C LEU A 516 22.62 -7.00 -18.94
N TYR A 517 23.73 -7.51 -19.45
CA TYR A 517 23.81 -8.48 -20.54
C TYR A 517 24.63 -9.68 -20.06
N LEU A 518 24.18 -10.88 -20.40
CA LEU A 518 24.92 -12.14 -20.23
C LEU A 518 24.91 -12.94 -21.53
N ASP A 519 26.04 -13.57 -21.83
CA ASP A 519 26.19 -14.48 -22.97
C ASP A 519 25.51 -15.85 -22.76
N SER A 520 25.47 -16.67 -23.81
CA SER A 520 24.86 -18.01 -23.81
C SER A 520 25.55 -19.00 -22.87
N ASP A 521 26.84 -18.76 -22.61
CA ASP A 521 27.64 -19.56 -21.70
C ASP A 521 27.58 -19.04 -20.25
N LEU A 522 26.87 -17.94 -19.98
CA LEU A 522 26.79 -17.33 -18.64
C LEU A 522 28.17 -17.04 -18.00
N ASN A 523 29.21 -16.86 -18.84
CA ASN A 523 30.60 -16.69 -18.43
C ASN A 523 31.01 -15.22 -18.48
N TYR A 524 30.46 -14.48 -19.44
CA TYR A 524 30.80 -13.08 -19.65
C TYR A 524 29.55 -12.22 -19.68
N GLY A 525 29.68 -11.03 -19.10
CA GLY A 525 28.62 -10.07 -19.07
C GLY A 525 29.08 -8.66 -19.37
N ARG A 526 28.09 -7.82 -19.65
CA ARG A 526 28.28 -6.38 -19.84
C ARG A 526 27.22 -5.60 -19.08
N THR A 527 27.58 -4.41 -18.64
CA THR A 527 26.64 -3.49 -18.00
C THR A 527 26.92 -2.08 -18.46
N SER A 528 25.87 -1.34 -18.82
CA SER A 528 25.93 0.05 -19.22
C SER A 528 24.74 0.82 -18.65
N HIS A 529 24.71 2.12 -18.89
CA HIS A 529 23.50 2.89 -18.75
C HIS A 529 22.36 2.33 -19.62
N CYS A 530 21.11 2.43 -19.17
CA CYS A 530 19.93 2.22 -20.00
C CYS A 530 18.77 3.15 -19.60
N ASN A 531 17.93 3.49 -20.56
CA ASN A 531 16.76 4.35 -20.40
C ASN A 531 15.64 3.71 -19.56
N THR A 532 15.57 2.37 -19.49
CA THR A 532 14.51 1.69 -18.73
C THR A 532 14.66 1.93 -17.23
N PHE A 533 15.88 1.88 -16.68
CA PHE A 533 16.12 2.05 -15.23
C PHE A 533 16.89 3.33 -14.89
N ASN A 534 17.43 4.03 -15.89
CA ASN A 534 18.34 5.16 -15.73
C ASN A 534 19.49 4.82 -14.76
N ASN A 535 19.99 3.57 -14.87
CA ASN A 535 21.05 3.05 -14.02
C ASN A 535 22.42 3.54 -14.50
N GLN A 536 23.40 3.53 -13.62
CA GLN A 536 24.82 3.54 -13.99
C GLN A 536 25.28 2.08 -14.22
N PRO A 537 26.44 1.84 -14.87
CA PRO A 537 27.01 0.49 -14.99
C PRO A 537 27.09 -0.18 -13.61
N LEU A 538 26.50 -1.37 -13.45
CA LEU A 538 26.27 -2.01 -12.15
C LEU A 538 27.56 -2.53 -11.49
N CYS A 539 28.56 -2.82 -12.30
CA CYS A 539 29.92 -3.23 -11.95
C CYS A 539 30.86 -2.77 -13.08
N SER A 540 32.07 -3.31 -13.16
CA SER A 540 32.93 -3.19 -14.35
C SER A 540 32.15 -3.43 -15.65
N GLU A 541 32.23 -2.50 -16.62
CA GLU A 541 31.37 -2.51 -17.83
C GLU A 541 31.44 -3.80 -18.65
N THR A 542 32.59 -4.46 -18.63
CA THR A 542 32.80 -5.82 -19.12
C THR A 542 33.32 -6.64 -17.95
N PHE A 543 32.71 -7.80 -17.71
CA PHE A 543 33.05 -8.61 -16.55
C PHE A 543 32.95 -10.10 -16.86
N GLN A 544 33.72 -10.89 -16.11
CA GLN A 544 33.59 -12.34 -16.07
C GLN A 544 32.76 -12.74 -14.85
N VAL A 545 31.81 -13.63 -15.07
CA VAL A 545 30.96 -14.21 -14.03
C VAL A 545 31.75 -15.26 -13.27
N SER A 546 31.86 -15.10 -11.95
CA SER A 546 32.42 -16.12 -11.07
C SER A 546 31.33 -17.05 -10.54
N ILE A 547 30.27 -16.45 -9.99
CA ILE A 547 29.09 -17.16 -9.48
C ILE A 547 27.83 -16.43 -9.96
N LEU A 548 26.85 -17.20 -10.40
CA LEU A 548 25.52 -16.73 -10.75
C LEU A 548 24.50 -17.58 -9.99
N GLU A 549 23.61 -16.93 -9.24
CA GLU A 549 22.50 -17.57 -8.54
C GLU A 549 21.17 -16.97 -9.01
N VAL A 550 20.15 -17.81 -9.12
CA VAL A 550 18.77 -17.38 -9.38
C VAL A 550 17.88 -17.91 -8.28
N TRP A 551 17.14 -17.01 -7.66
CA TRP A 551 16.26 -17.28 -6.54
C TRP A 551 14.81 -17.09 -6.96
N GLY A 552 13.96 -18.06 -6.63
CA GLY A 552 12.51 -18.00 -6.73
C GLY A 552 11.87 -17.76 -5.37
N PHE A 553 10.54 -17.71 -5.37
CA PHE A 553 9.72 -17.38 -4.20
C PHE A 553 8.83 -18.58 -3.86
N LYS A 554 9.20 -19.34 -2.83
CA LYS A 554 8.44 -20.52 -2.38
C LYS A 554 7.37 -20.11 -1.37
N ASP A 555 6.13 -20.47 -1.64
CA ASP A 555 5.03 -20.29 -0.68
C ASP A 555 5.19 -21.25 0.52
N ASN A 556 5.03 -20.71 1.73
CA ASN A 556 5.09 -21.50 2.98
C ASN A 556 3.97 -22.54 3.11
N LEU A 557 2.94 -22.49 2.27
CA LEU A 557 1.71 -23.29 2.40
C LEU A 557 1.79 -24.70 1.78
N GLN A 558 2.85 -25.06 1.06
CA GLN A 558 2.98 -26.38 0.42
C GLN A 558 3.61 -27.48 1.29
N ASN A 559 3.97 -27.18 2.54
CA ASN A 559 4.58 -28.16 3.45
C ASN A 559 3.58 -28.98 4.29
N GLU A 560 2.28 -28.97 3.98
CA GLU A 560 1.42 -30.07 4.44
C GLU A 560 1.59 -31.26 3.48
N GLU A 561 2.53 -32.13 3.84
CA GLU A 561 2.67 -33.46 3.25
C GLU A 561 1.29 -34.12 3.17
N LYS A 562 0.86 -34.48 1.96
CA LYS A 562 -0.21 -35.46 1.78
C LYS A 562 0.16 -36.67 2.64
N PRO A 563 -0.68 -37.12 3.59
CA PRO A 563 -0.40 -38.34 4.32
C PRO A 563 -0.24 -39.45 3.28
N SER A 564 0.92 -40.11 3.35
CA SER A 564 1.24 -41.27 2.55
C SER A 564 0.10 -42.28 2.70
N ALA A 565 -0.60 -42.53 1.59
CA ALA A 565 -1.41 -43.72 1.47
C ALA A 565 -0.43 -44.90 1.48
N LEU A 566 -0.25 -45.49 2.66
CA LEU A 566 0.39 -46.80 2.78
C LEU A 566 -0.62 -47.87 2.32
N PRO A 567 -0.12 -48.95 1.68
CA PRO A 567 -0.90 -49.90 0.90
C PRO A 567 -1.86 -50.78 1.71
#